data_AF-A0A269PSG6-F1
#
_entry.id   AF-A0A269PSG6-F1
#
_cell.length_a   1.000
_cell.length_b   1.000
_cell.length_c   1.000
_cell.angle_alpha   90.00
_cell.angle_beta   90.00
_cell.angle_gamma   90.00
#
_symmetry.space_group_name_H-M   'P 1'
#
loop_
_entity.id
_entity.type
_entity.pdbx_description
1 polymer ?
#
loop_
_entity_poly.entity_id
_entity_poly.type
_entity_poly.pdbx_seq_one_letter_code
_entity_poly.pdbx_strand_id
1 'polypeptide(L)'
;MKKLLCISAVIALSACSMTKNEVAQNPDALFATYKDNAQQLVSLISNQGNNAKVEKYSATLVKVSQPILKAFIAKFPQCDEYLTAVSKAADIIPTLPLSEIESGYHADGKLPQFTDANCYHAKDLLVHPATVQAMAVIGIKTDKQREKAKHEVEEVLAHFAQVETAFKGL
;
A
#
# COMPACT_ATOMS: atom_id res chain seq x y z
N MET A 1 -0.91 -58.97 46.93
CA MET A 1 -1.11 -59.22 45.49
C MET A 1 -1.34 -57.89 44.79
N LYS A 2 -0.43 -57.51 43.91
CA LYS A 2 -0.49 -56.31 43.07
C LYS A 2 -1.73 -56.36 42.16
N LYS A 3 -2.52 -55.29 42.11
CA LYS A 3 -3.26 -54.93 40.90
C LYS A 3 -3.02 -53.46 40.61
N LEU A 4 -2.30 -53.27 39.50
CA LEU A 4 -1.95 -52.02 38.85
C LEU A 4 -3.05 -51.70 37.81
N LEU A 5 -3.10 -50.42 37.39
CA LEU A 5 -3.68 -49.89 36.15
C LEU A 5 -5.22 -49.73 36.11
N CYS A 6 -5.81 -48.67 35.54
CA CYS A 6 -5.33 -47.67 34.59
C CYS A 6 -6.13 -46.36 34.77
N ILE A 7 -5.46 -45.22 34.84
CA ILE A 7 -6.08 -43.89 34.73
C ILE A 7 -6.14 -43.55 33.24
N SER A 8 -7.34 -43.51 32.65
CA SER A 8 -7.57 -42.98 31.31
C SER A 8 -7.93 -41.50 31.41
N ALA A 9 -6.93 -40.63 31.36
CA ALA A 9 -7.15 -39.21 31.14
C ALA A 9 -7.41 -38.98 29.64
N VAL A 10 -8.66 -38.72 29.28
CA VAL A 10 -9.03 -38.26 27.93
C VAL A 10 -8.68 -36.78 27.84
N ILE A 11 -7.56 -36.47 27.19
CA ILE A 11 -7.20 -35.10 26.82
C ILE A 11 -7.96 -34.78 25.53
N ALA A 12 -9.07 -34.06 25.65
CA ALA A 12 -9.74 -33.47 24.50
C ALA A 12 -8.89 -32.28 24.00
N LEU A 13 -8.05 -32.54 23.01
CA LEU A 13 -7.40 -31.49 22.21
C LEU A 13 -8.48 -30.78 21.38
N SER A 14 -9.07 -29.73 21.95
CA SER A 14 -9.82 -28.71 21.22
C SER A 14 -8.83 -27.91 20.36
N ALA A 15 -8.47 -28.45 19.21
CA ALA A 15 -7.84 -27.67 18.15
C ALA A 15 -8.92 -26.75 17.54
N CYS A 16 -9.13 -25.59 18.16
CA CYS A 16 -9.79 -24.48 17.49
C CYS A 16 -8.85 -24.01 16.39
N SER A 17 -9.06 -24.53 15.19
CA SER A 17 -8.51 -23.98 13.95
C SER A 17 -8.93 -22.52 13.86
N MET A 18 -8.03 -21.60 14.23
CA MET A 18 -8.14 -20.21 13.82
C MET A 18 -7.74 -20.12 12.35
N THR A 19 -8.61 -20.62 11.48
CA THR A 19 -8.61 -20.19 10.08
C THR A 19 -9.07 -18.74 10.09
N LYS A 20 -8.10 -17.82 10.15
CA LYS A 20 -8.29 -16.47 9.60
C LYS A 20 -8.60 -16.67 8.11
N ASN A 21 -9.88 -16.81 7.80
CA ASN A 21 -10.35 -16.59 6.44
C ASN A 21 -10.09 -15.11 6.14
N GLU A 22 -8.91 -14.81 5.59
CA GLU A 22 -8.78 -13.64 4.72
C GLU A 22 -9.73 -13.90 3.55
N VAL A 23 -10.97 -13.42 3.66
CA VAL A 23 -11.84 -13.31 2.50
C VAL A 23 -11.08 -12.44 1.52
N ALA A 24 -10.60 -13.04 0.42
CA ALA A 24 -9.95 -12.31 -0.65
C ALA A 24 -10.89 -11.16 -1.03
N GLN A 25 -10.49 -9.92 -0.73
CA GLN A 25 -11.33 -8.77 -1.00
C GLN A 25 -11.56 -8.68 -2.51
N ASN A 26 -12.82 -8.49 -2.91
CA ASN A 26 -13.16 -8.28 -4.31
C ASN A 26 -12.30 -7.14 -4.88
N PRO A 27 -11.54 -7.35 -5.97
CA PRO A 27 -10.73 -6.30 -6.60
C PRO A 27 -11.49 -5.00 -6.83
N ASP A 28 -12.75 -5.05 -7.27
CA ASP A 28 -13.54 -3.82 -7.49
C ASP A 28 -13.74 -3.01 -6.21
N ALA A 29 -13.93 -3.67 -5.07
CA ALA A 29 -14.04 -3.00 -3.79
C ALA A 29 -12.70 -2.38 -3.34
N LEU A 30 -11.58 -3.05 -3.64
CA LEU A 30 -10.24 -2.51 -3.40
C LEU A 30 -9.99 -1.24 -4.23
N PHE A 31 -10.25 -1.30 -5.54
CA PHE A 31 -10.09 -0.17 -6.45
C PHE A 31 -10.98 1.02 -6.04
N ALA A 32 -12.26 0.78 -5.74
CA ALA A 32 -13.17 1.82 -5.27
C ALA A 32 -12.67 2.46 -3.97
N THR A 33 -12.28 1.64 -2.98
CA THR A 33 -11.74 2.12 -1.70
C THR A 33 -10.50 2.98 -1.91
N TYR A 34 -9.58 2.55 -2.77
CA TYR A 34 -8.37 3.31 -3.06
C TYR A 34 -8.69 4.68 -3.68
N LYS A 35 -9.53 4.70 -4.72
CA LYS A 35 -9.95 5.92 -5.41
C LYS A 35 -10.61 6.91 -4.45
N ASP A 36 -11.53 6.42 -3.61
CA ASP A 36 -12.23 7.26 -2.64
C ASP A 36 -11.27 7.87 -1.61
N ASN A 37 -10.29 7.10 -1.12
CA ASN A 37 -9.27 7.61 -0.20
C ASN A 37 -8.34 8.63 -0.87
N ALA A 38 -7.98 8.42 -2.13
CA ALA A 38 -7.13 9.33 -2.90
C ALA A 38 -7.84 10.67 -3.13
N GLN A 39 -9.11 10.63 -3.53
CA GLN A 39 -9.93 11.84 -3.70
C GLN A 39 -10.14 12.60 -2.38
N GLN A 40 -10.33 11.87 -1.27
CA GLN A 40 -10.42 12.48 0.05
C GLN A 40 -9.11 13.16 0.45
N LEU A 41 -7.95 12.56 0.14
CA LEU A 41 -6.65 13.17 0.41
C LEU A 41 -6.43 14.44 -0.43
N VAL A 42 -6.77 14.43 -1.72
CA VAL A 42 -6.75 15.65 -2.56
C VAL A 42 -7.60 16.75 -1.95
N SER A 43 -8.83 16.44 -1.56
CA SER A 43 -9.75 17.39 -0.93
C SER A 43 -9.19 17.92 0.39
N LEU A 44 -8.64 17.05 1.23
CA LEU A 44 -8.01 17.42 2.50
C LEU A 44 -6.84 18.39 2.30
N ILE A 45 -5.96 18.12 1.34
CA ILE A 45 -4.80 18.97 1.04
C ILE A 45 -5.25 20.32 0.49
N SER A 46 -6.21 20.32 -0.45
CA SER A 46 -6.77 21.53 -1.07
C SER A 46 -7.45 22.45 -0.06
N ASN A 47 -8.14 21.87 0.93
CA ASN A 47 -8.81 22.59 2.01
C ASN A 47 -7.88 22.92 3.19
N GLN A 48 -6.56 22.99 2.95
CA GLN A 48 -5.56 23.38 3.95
C GLN A 48 -5.61 22.50 5.22
N GLY A 49 -5.91 21.21 5.07
CA GLY A 49 -5.87 20.24 6.16
C GLY A 49 -4.52 20.22 6.88
N ASN A 50 -4.55 20.00 8.20
CA ASN A 50 -3.34 19.96 9.01
C ASN A 50 -2.47 18.74 8.70
N ASN A 51 -1.16 18.83 8.99
CA ASN A 51 -0.19 17.81 8.63
C ASN A 51 -0.51 16.43 9.24
N ALA A 52 -0.99 16.36 10.49
CA ALA A 52 -1.36 15.09 11.12
C ALA A 52 -2.51 14.37 10.38
N LYS A 53 -3.47 15.12 9.83
CA LYS A 53 -4.52 14.51 8.99
C LYS A 53 -3.97 14.07 7.64
N VAL A 54 -3.11 14.88 7.00
CA VAL A 54 -2.49 14.53 5.71
C VAL A 54 -1.64 13.26 5.86
N GLU A 55 -0.84 13.17 6.92
CA GLU A 55 -0.06 11.97 7.28
C GLU A 55 -0.97 10.75 7.46
N LYS A 56 -2.03 10.87 8.27
CA LYS A 56 -2.95 9.75 8.52
C LYS A 56 -3.62 9.24 7.25
N TYR A 57 -4.09 10.14 6.39
CA TYR A 57 -4.79 9.77 5.16
C TYR A 57 -3.83 9.20 4.10
N SER A 58 -2.63 9.76 3.97
CA SER A 58 -1.58 9.21 3.10
C SER A 58 -1.11 7.82 3.57
N ALA A 59 -0.90 7.62 4.87
CA ALA A 59 -0.62 6.30 5.43
C ALA A 59 -1.75 5.29 5.18
N THR A 60 -3.01 5.76 5.19
CA THR A 60 -4.16 4.92 4.83
C THR A 60 -4.08 4.48 3.37
N LEU A 61 -3.70 5.37 2.45
CA LEU A 61 -3.48 5.02 1.04
C LEU A 61 -2.33 4.04 0.82
N VAL A 62 -1.20 4.20 1.51
CA VAL A 62 -0.10 3.22 1.50
C VAL A 62 -0.60 1.85 1.95
N LYS A 63 -1.43 1.80 2.99
CA LYS A 63 -1.99 0.53 3.48
C LYS A 63 -2.96 -0.10 2.50
N VAL A 64 -3.85 0.68 1.87
CA VAL A 64 -4.84 0.14 0.92
C VAL A 64 -4.25 -0.15 -0.46
N SER A 65 -3.06 0.36 -0.79
CA SER A 65 -2.35 -0.02 -2.02
C SER A 65 -1.82 -1.45 -1.96
N GLN A 66 -1.32 -1.91 -0.81
CA GLN A 66 -0.72 -3.25 -0.66
C GLN A 66 -1.62 -4.42 -1.12
N PRO A 67 -2.90 -4.52 -0.73
CA PRO A 67 -3.78 -5.58 -1.26
C PRO A 67 -4.02 -5.45 -2.77
N ILE A 68 -4.00 -4.22 -3.33
CA ILE A 68 -4.06 -4.01 -4.78
C ILE A 68 -2.79 -4.54 -5.45
N LEU A 69 -1.60 -4.23 -4.91
CA LEU A 69 -0.34 -4.74 -5.44
C LEU A 69 -0.29 -6.27 -5.41
N LYS A 70 -0.74 -6.88 -4.31
CA LYS A 70 -0.85 -8.34 -4.20
C LYS A 70 -1.76 -8.93 -5.27
N ALA A 71 -2.93 -8.33 -5.50
CA ALA A 71 -3.84 -8.77 -6.56
C ALA A 71 -3.22 -8.55 -7.96
N PHE A 72 -2.53 -7.43 -8.15
CA PHE A 72 -1.89 -7.08 -9.42
C PHE A 72 -0.77 -8.07 -9.75
N ILE A 73 0.09 -8.44 -8.80
CA ILE A 73 1.12 -9.48 -8.96
C ILE A 73 0.48 -10.81 -9.36
N ALA A 74 -0.65 -11.20 -8.74
CA ALA A 74 -1.33 -12.44 -9.10
C ALA A 74 -1.83 -12.46 -10.56
N LYS A 75 -2.15 -11.29 -11.12
CA LYS A 75 -2.57 -11.14 -12.53
C LYS A 75 -1.40 -10.92 -13.50
N PHE A 76 -0.33 -10.26 -13.02
CA PHE A 76 0.87 -9.91 -13.77
C PHE A 76 2.11 -10.45 -13.04
N PRO A 77 2.39 -11.76 -13.12
CA PRO A 77 3.49 -12.38 -12.37
C PRO A 77 4.87 -11.81 -12.71
N GLN A 78 5.04 -11.21 -13.90
CA GLN A 78 6.26 -10.50 -14.28
C GLN A 78 6.57 -9.30 -13.37
N CYS A 79 5.59 -8.78 -12.63
CA CYS A 79 5.75 -7.67 -11.70
C CYS A 79 6.12 -8.12 -10.27
N ASP A 80 6.20 -9.43 -9.97
CA ASP A 80 6.36 -9.94 -8.60
C ASP A 80 7.59 -9.37 -7.91
N GLU A 81 8.79 -9.58 -8.47
CA GLU A 81 10.04 -9.14 -7.86
C GLU A 81 10.02 -7.63 -7.55
N TYR A 82 9.57 -6.83 -8.53
CA TYR A 82 9.51 -5.38 -8.42
C TYR A 82 8.48 -4.91 -7.38
N LEU A 83 7.22 -5.34 -7.47
CA LEU A 83 6.14 -4.89 -6.59
C LEU A 83 6.24 -5.48 -5.18
N THR A 84 6.84 -6.66 -5.03
CA THR A 84 7.21 -7.21 -3.73
C THR A 84 8.29 -6.36 -3.06
N ALA A 85 9.30 -5.87 -3.81
CA ALA A 85 10.29 -4.95 -3.27
C ALA A 85 9.67 -3.62 -2.83
N VAL A 86 8.75 -3.06 -3.63
CA VAL A 86 7.98 -1.85 -3.28
C VAL A 86 7.16 -2.08 -2.00
N SER A 87 6.44 -3.19 -1.91
CA SER A 87 5.61 -3.52 -0.73
C SER A 87 6.43 -3.67 0.55
N LYS A 88 7.63 -4.26 0.47
CA LYS A 88 8.55 -4.39 1.62
C LYS A 88 9.10 -3.05 2.09
N ALA A 89 9.16 -2.05 1.22
CA ALA A 89 9.63 -0.71 1.54
C ALA A 89 8.52 0.20 2.11
N ALA A 90 7.27 -0.26 2.19
CA ALA A 90 6.12 0.56 2.54
C ALA A 90 6.25 1.32 3.87
N ASP A 91 6.81 0.67 4.89
CA ASP A 91 7.03 1.28 6.21
C ASP A 91 8.30 2.14 6.27
N ILE A 92 9.21 1.97 5.31
CA ILE A 92 10.51 2.66 5.27
C ILE A 92 10.38 3.97 4.50
N ILE A 93 9.75 3.97 3.32
CA ILE A 93 9.67 5.13 2.41
C ILE A 93 9.21 6.40 3.14
N PRO A 94 8.14 6.39 3.97
CA PRO A 94 7.67 7.59 4.66
C PRO A 94 8.66 8.19 5.67
N THR A 95 9.68 7.43 6.07
CA THR A 95 10.70 7.84 7.05
C THR A 95 11.95 8.44 6.41
N LEU A 96 12.06 8.36 5.08
CA LEU A 96 13.24 8.80 4.35
C LEU A 96 13.20 10.31 4.05
N PRO A 97 14.37 10.94 3.86
CA PRO A 97 14.45 12.26 3.24
C PRO A 97 13.80 12.26 1.85
N LEU A 98 13.10 13.34 1.49
CA LEU A 98 12.42 13.42 0.18
C LEU A 98 13.34 13.11 -1.00
N SER A 99 14.58 13.62 -1.01
CA SER A 99 15.55 13.35 -2.07
C SER A 99 15.90 11.85 -2.24
N GLU A 100 15.82 11.09 -1.15
CA GLU A 100 16.06 9.64 -1.15
C GLU A 100 14.82 8.88 -1.64
N ILE A 101 13.62 9.41 -1.41
CA ILE A 101 12.38 8.90 -2.01
C ILE A 101 12.40 9.13 -3.52
N GLU A 102 12.73 10.36 -3.95
CA GLU A 102 12.83 10.74 -5.37
C GLU A 102 13.81 9.84 -6.13
N SER A 103 15.05 9.74 -5.65
CA SER A 103 16.08 8.97 -6.34
C SER A 103 15.93 7.45 -6.19
N GLY A 104 15.42 7.00 -5.04
CA GLY A 104 15.34 5.58 -4.71
C GLY A 104 14.09 4.87 -5.21
N TYR A 105 12.94 5.53 -5.16
CA TYR A 105 11.63 4.90 -5.39
C TYR A 105 10.85 5.53 -6.53
N HIS A 106 10.87 6.86 -6.69
CA HIS A 106 10.30 7.48 -7.90
C HIS A 106 11.14 7.16 -9.13
N ALA A 107 12.47 7.32 -9.04
CA ALA A 107 13.44 7.04 -10.11
C ALA A 107 14.06 5.62 -10.05
N ASP A 108 13.48 4.70 -9.27
CA ASP A 108 13.83 3.28 -9.22
C ASP A 108 15.27 2.93 -8.76
N GLY A 109 16.04 3.88 -8.22
CA GLY A 109 17.44 3.63 -7.83
C GLY A 109 17.64 2.58 -6.72
N LYS A 110 16.59 2.22 -5.98
CA LYS A 110 16.59 1.17 -4.94
C LYS A 110 15.69 -0.02 -5.28
N LEU A 111 15.07 -0.03 -6.45
CA LEU A 111 14.16 -1.09 -6.85
C LEU A 111 14.82 -2.00 -7.90
N PRO A 112 14.41 -3.28 -7.97
CA PRO A 112 14.79 -4.14 -9.08
C PRO A 112 14.39 -3.54 -10.43
N GLN A 113 15.00 -4.00 -11.51
CA GLN A 113 14.56 -3.63 -12.86
C GLN A 113 13.18 -4.25 -13.13
N PHE A 114 12.30 -3.51 -13.79
CA PHE A 114 11.03 -4.03 -14.32
C PHE A 114 11.08 -4.10 -15.85
N THR A 115 10.24 -4.95 -16.44
CA THR A 115 10.20 -5.16 -17.89
C THR A 115 8.87 -4.74 -18.53
N ASP A 116 7.90 -4.33 -17.71
CA ASP A 116 6.55 -3.98 -18.14
C ASP A 116 6.09 -2.67 -17.45
N ALA A 117 5.60 -1.72 -18.25
CA ALA A 117 5.13 -0.42 -17.77
C ALA A 117 3.97 -0.53 -16.77
N ASN A 118 3.20 -1.63 -16.81
CA ASN A 118 2.16 -1.89 -15.83
C ASN A 118 2.72 -2.04 -14.40
N CYS A 119 3.93 -2.59 -14.26
CA CYS A 119 4.59 -2.71 -12.96
C CYS A 119 4.96 -1.33 -12.41
N TYR A 120 5.46 -0.44 -13.27
CA TYR A 120 5.77 0.94 -12.94
C TYR A 120 4.53 1.69 -12.44
N HIS A 121 3.41 1.64 -13.17
CA HIS A 121 2.17 2.28 -12.72
C HIS A 121 1.64 1.71 -11.41
N ALA A 122 1.77 0.40 -11.19
CA ALA A 122 1.35 -0.23 -9.94
C ALA A 122 2.21 0.22 -8.75
N LYS A 123 3.54 0.35 -8.90
CA LYS A 123 4.42 0.87 -7.84
C LYS A 123 3.91 2.20 -7.29
N ASP A 124 3.53 3.09 -8.20
CA ASP A 124 3.22 4.48 -7.88
C ASP A 124 1.96 4.62 -7.02
N LEU A 125 1.09 3.60 -7.01
CA LEU A 125 -0.02 3.52 -6.05
C LEU A 125 0.43 3.53 -4.58
N LEU A 126 1.67 3.13 -4.33
CA LEU A 126 2.27 3.12 -3.00
C LEU A 126 3.25 4.28 -2.81
N VAL A 127 4.11 4.54 -3.79
CA VAL A 127 5.22 5.49 -3.63
C VAL A 127 4.71 6.93 -3.47
N HIS A 128 3.81 7.41 -4.33
CA HIS A 128 3.30 8.79 -4.19
C HIS A 128 2.60 9.03 -2.83
N PRO A 129 1.68 8.16 -2.34
CA PRO A 129 1.13 8.33 -1.00
C PRO A 129 2.19 8.29 0.10
N ALA A 130 3.20 7.43 0.00
CA ALA A 130 4.30 7.39 0.96
C ALA A 130 5.14 8.68 0.93
N THR A 131 5.34 9.29 -0.23
CA THR A 131 5.95 10.61 -0.39
C THR A 131 5.13 11.69 0.32
N VAL A 132 3.82 11.72 0.11
CA VAL A 132 2.92 12.68 0.80
C VAL A 132 2.95 12.47 2.32
N GLN A 133 3.04 11.23 2.78
CA GLN A 133 3.20 10.93 4.20
C GLN A 133 4.51 11.50 4.74
N ALA A 134 5.64 11.29 4.05
CA ALA A 134 6.93 11.88 4.43
C ALA A 134 6.86 13.41 4.46
N MET A 135 6.25 14.04 3.45
CA MET A 135 6.06 15.49 3.41
C MET A 135 5.27 16.01 4.62
N ALA A 136 4.22 15.29 5.02
CA ALA A 136 3.41 15.65 6.18
C ALA A 136 4.18 15.51 7.51
N VAL A 137 4.96 14.43 7.67
CA VAL A 137 5.82 14.19 8.84
C VAL A 137 6.92 15.25 8.97
N ILE A 138 7.58 15.60 7.87
CA ILE A 138 8.58 16.69 7.82
C ILE A 138 7.91 18.04 8.14
N GLY A 139 6.66 18.18 7.73
CA GLY A 139 5.83 19.35 7.96
C GLY A 139 5.72 20.23 6.71
N ILE A 140 4.52 20.23 6.12
CA ILE A 140 4.13 21.15 5.06
C ILE A 140 3.91 22.54 5.68
N LYS A 141 4.68 23.54 5.25
CA LYS A 141 4.69 24.90 5.83
C LYS A 141 4.30 25.99 4.83
N THR A 142 4.40 25.71 3.54
CA THR A 142 4.18 26.69 2.47
C THR A 142 3.17 26.19 1.46
N ASP A 143 2.50 27.11 0.77
CA ASP A 143 1.57 26.75 -0.30
C ASP A 143 2.26 25.98 -1.43
N LYS A 144 3.52 26.29 -1.74
CA LYS A 144 4.30 25.52 -2.72
C LYS A 144 4.51 24.06 -2.29
N GLN A 145 4.78 23.81 -1.02
CA GLN A 145 4.89 22.43 -0.50
C GLN A 145 3.53 21.73 -0.49
N ARG A 146 2.46 22.47 -0.20
CA ARG A 146 1.09 21.95 -0.23
C ARG A 146 0.65 21.58 -1.65
N GLU A 147 0.97 22.41 -2.64
CA GLU A 147 0.68 22.12 -4.04
C GLU A 147 1.48 20.91 -4.51
N LYS A 148 2.75 20.78 -4.12
CA LYS A 148 3.53 19.56 -4.39
C LYS A 148 2.85 18.32 -3.80
N ALA A 149 2.43 18.37 -2.53
CA ALA A 149 1.75 17.23 -1.90
C ALA A 149 0.44 16.89 -2.61
N LYS A 150 -0.29 17.90 -3.12
CA LYS A 150 -1.50 17.69 -3.93
C LYS A 150 -1.14 17.02 -5.27
N HIS A 151 -0.10 17.49 -5.95
CA HIS A 151 0.35 16.94 -7.23
C HIS A 151 0.72 15.46 -7.12
N GLU A 152 1.43 15.03 -6.06
CA GLU A 152 1.71 13.60 -5.83
C GLU A 152 0.42 12.75 -5.80
N VAL A 153 -0.67 13.27 -5.24
CA VAL A 153 -1.96 12.54 -5.18
C VAL A 153 -2.72 12.62 -6.50
N GLU A 154 -2.58 13.71 -7.25
CA GLU A 154 -3.14 13.81 -8.60
C GLU A 154 -2.43 12.88 -9.57
N GLU A 155 -1.10 12.78 -9.47
CA GLU A 155 -0.29 11.80 -10.20
C GLU A 155 -0.75 10.38 -9.83
N VAL A 156 -0.90 10.05 -8.54
CA VAL A 156 -1.34 8.69 -8.19
C VAL A 156 -2.72 8.33 -8.72
N LEU A 157 -3.64 9.30 -8.85
CA LEU A 157 -4.95 9.07 -9.49
C LEU A 157 -4.80 8.75 -10.99
N ALA A 158 -3.81 9.34 -11.68
CA ALA A 158 -3.52 9.02 -13.07
C ALA A 158 -2.90 7.62 -13.21
N HIS A 159 -1.94 7.27 -12.34
CA HIS A 159 -1.37 5.91 -12.30
C HIS A 159 -2.44 4.87 -11.95
N PHE A 160 -3.31 5.17 -10.99
CA PHE A 160 -4.46 4.34 -10.63
C PHE A 160 -5.35 4.04 -11.83
N ALA A 161 -5.65 5.02 -12.68
CA ALA A 161 -6.47 4.79 -13.86
C ALA A 161 -5.81 3.78 -14.84
N GLN A 162 -4.48 3.83 -15.00
CA GLN A 162 -3.73 2.86 -15.80
C GLN A 162 -3.78 1.46 -15.18
N VAL A 163 -3.56 1.36 -13.86
CA VAL A 163 -3.62 0.09 -13.13
C VAL A 163 -5.02 -0.53 -13.19
N GLU A 164 -6.08 0.26 -12.99
CA GLU A 164 -7.45 -0.22 -13.05
C GLU A 164 -7.80 -0.73 -14.45
N THR A 165 -7.42 0.01 -15.49
CA THR A 165 -7.63 -0.37 -16.90
C THR A 165 -6.92 -1.68 -17.23
N ALA A 166 -5.62 -1.77 -16.93
CA ALA A 166 -4.83 -2.98 -17.16
C ALA A 166 -5.39 -4.17 -16.37
N PHE A 167 -5.76 -3.96 -15.10
CA PHE A 167 -6.29 -5.01 -14.25
C PHE A 167 -7.67 -5.51 -14.72
N LYS A 168 -8.52 -4.63 -15.24
CA LYS A 168 -9.84 -5.02 -15.75
C LYS A 168 -9.82 -5.54 -17.18
N GLY A 169 -8.73 -5.28 -17.92
CA GLY A 169 -8.62 -5.63 -19.34
C GLY A 169 -9.55 -4.79 -20.22
N LEU A 170 -9.68 -3.51 -19.88
CA LEU A 170 -10.52 -2.52 -20.56
C LEU A 170 -9.73 -1.70 -21.59
#